data_AF-A0A8H5E722-F1
#
_entry.id   AF-A0A8H5E722-F1
#
_cell.length_a   1.000
_cell.length_b   1.000
_cell.length_c   1.000
_cell.angle_alpha   90.00
_cell.angle_beta   90.00
_cell.angle_gamma   90.00
#
_symmetry.space_group_name_H-M   'P 1'
#
loop_
_entity.id
_entity.type
_entity.pdbx_description
1 polymer ?
#
loop_
_entity_poly.entity_id
_entity_poly.type
_entity_poly.pdbx_seq_one_letter_code
_entity_poly.pdbx_strand_id
1 'polypeptide(L)'
;IYVFDLEMPKDVIPRPGDDEVEEFVLMDCQEVAQRMLAGEFKPNVCPVMIDFLVRKGFITKENEDDFEEIQKKLRREIPVPMESDV
;
A
#
# COMPACT_ATOMS: atom_id res chain seq x y z
N ILE A 1 7.83 1.84 -7.55
CA ILE A 1 6.94 0.66 -7.56
C ILE A 1 5.70 1.07 -8.35
N TYR A 2 5.30 0.29 -9.35
CA TYR A 2 4.02 0.51 -10.02
C TYR A 2 2.92 -0.16 -9.19
N VAL A 3 1.85 0.58 -8.89
CA VAL A 3 0.78 0.15 -8.00
C VAL A 3 -0.51 0.04 -8.81
N PHE A 4 -1.24 -1.06 -8.60
CA PHE A 4 -2.50 -1.36 -9.28
C PHE A 4 -3.59 -1.60 -8.26
N ASP A 5 -4.79 -1.10 -8.55
CA ASP A 5 -6.00 -1.38 -7.78
C ASP A 5 -6.88 -2.34 -8.58
N LEU A 6 -7.40 -3.38 -7.92
CA LEU A 6 -8.36 -4.32 -8.49
C LEU A 6 -9.53 -4.47 -7.53
N GLU A 7 -10.73 -4.11 -7.98
CA GLU A 7 -11.96 -4.39 -7.23
C GLU A 7 -12.37 -5.84 -7.44
N MET A 8 -12.56 -6.56 -6.33
CA MET A 8 -12.89 -7.99 -6.33
C MET A 8 -14.38 -8.20 -6.02
N PRO A 9 -15.07 -9.13 -6.71
CA PRO A 9 -16.41 -9.54 -6.32
C PRO A 9 -16.43 -10.14 -4.90
N LYS A 10 -17.50 -9.88 -4.14
CA LYS A 10 -17.61 -10.27 -2.72
C LYS A 10 -17.60 -11.77 -2.47
N ASP A 11 -17.95 -12.55 -3.47
CA ASP A 11 -18.05 -14.00 -3.47
C ASP A 11 -16.75 -14.71 -3.90
N VAL A 12 -15.73 -13.96 -4.32
CA VAL A 12 -14.43 -14.52 -4.70
C VAL A 12 -13.53 -14.65 -3.48
N ILE A 13 -13.09 -15.88 -3.20
CA ILE A 13 -12.13 -16.19 -2.14
C ILE A 13 -10.81 -16.60 -2.80
N PRO A 14 -9.74 -15.78 -2.74
CA PRO A 14 -8.45 -16.10 -3.31
C PRO A 14 -7.84 -17.33 -2.61
N ARG A 15 -7.12 -18.16 -3.38
CA ARG A 15 -6.42 -19.34 -2.88
C ARG A 15 -4.99 -19.33 -3.41
N PRO A 16 -3.98 -19.74 -2.61
CA PRO A 16 -2.63 -19.90 -3.12
C PRO A 16 -2.60 -20.83 -4.34
N GLY A 17 -1.87 -20.42 -5.37
CA GLY A 17 -1.68 -21.20 -6.60
C GLY A 17 -0.42 -22.06 -6.60
N ASP A 18 0.54 -21.72 -5.74
CA ASP A 18 1.86 -22.33 -5.56
C ASP A 18 2.33 -22.19 -4.10
N ASP A 19 3.63 -22.35 -3.85
CA ASP A 19 4.27 -22.30 -2.53
C ASP A 19 4.80 -20.90 -2.13
N GLU A 20 4.53 -19.86 -2.92
CA GLU A 20 4.98 -18.49 -2.60
C GLU A 20 4.13 -17.82 -1.51
N VAL A 21 2.85 -18.20 -1.42
CA VAL A 21 1.86 -17.62 -0.50
C VAL A 21 1.30 -18.70 0.41
N GLU A 22 1.39 -18.50 1.71
CA GLU A 22 0.83 -19.42 2.70
C GLU A 22 -0.70 -19.30 2.77
N GLU A 23 -1.22 -18.08 2.90
CA GLU A 23 -2.66 -17.81 2.97
C GLU A 23 -3.03 -16.40 2.52
N PHE A 24 -4.33 -16.20 2.27
CA PHE A 24 -4.93 -14.89 2.05
C PHE A 24 -5.90 -14.56 3.18
N VAL A 25 -5.70 -13.42 3.82
CA VAL A 25 -6.56 -12.91 4.89
C VAL A 25 -7.24 -11.63 4.42
N LEU A 26 -8.58 -11.62 4.44
CA LEU A 26 -9.36 -10.41 4.16
C LEU A 26 -9.39 -9.55 5.42
N MET A 27 -8.87 -8.32 5.32
CA MET A 27 -8.81 -7.34 6.40
C MET A 27 -9.45 -6.03 5.94
N ASP A 28 -10.06 -5.29 6.86
CA ASP A 28 -10.49 -3.92 6.57
C ASP A 28 -9.31 -2.93 6.65
N CYS A 29 -9.54 -1.70 6.17
CA CYS A 29 -8.48 -0.68 6.11
C CYS A 29 -7.97 -0.26 7.49
N GLN A 30 -8.80 -0.33 8.53
CA GLN A 30 -8.41 0.05 9.89
C GLN A 30 -7.52 -1.03 10.52
N GLU A 31 -7.88 -2.30 10.33
CA GLU A 31 -7.08 -3.44 10.76
C GLU A 31 -5.70 -3.44 10.08
N VAL A 32 -5.64 -3.20 8.77
CA VAL A 32 -4.38 -3.08 8.03
C VAL A 32 -3.49 -2.00 8.63
N ALA A 33 -4.04 -0.82 8.96
CA ALA A 33 -3.28 0.25 9.57
C ALA A 33 -2.75 -0.12 10.96
N GLN A 34 -3.57 -0.76 11.80
CA GLN A 34 -3.16 -1.19 13.15
C GLN A 34 -2.02 -2.22 13.10
N ARG A 35 -2.14 -3.24 12.25
CA ARG A 35 -1.11 -4.28 12.07
C ARG A 35 0.18 -3.73 11.45
N MET A 36 0.07 -2.71 10.60
CA MET A 36 1.23 -1.98 10.07
C MET A 36 2.00 -1.26 11.18
N LEU A 37 1.31 -0.59 12.08
CA LEU A 37 1.92 0.05 13.25
C LEU A 37 2.49 -0.97 14.25
N ALA A 38 1.90 -2.17 14.31
CA ALA A 38 2.41 -3.28 15.10
C ALA A 38 3.65 -3.98 14.49
N GLY A 39 4.06 -3.62 13.27
CA GLY A 39 5.23 -4.20 12.61
C GLY A 39 5.00 -5.61 12.04
N GLU A 40 3.74 -6.00 11.81
CA GLU A 40 3.38 -7.33 11.28
C GLU A 40 3.64 -7.46 9.77
N PHE A 41 3.93 -6.36 9.07
CA PHE A 41 4.21 -6.35 7.63
C PHE A 41 5.70 -6.10 7.34
N LYS A 42 6.15 -6.64 6.20
CA LYS A 42 7.49 -6.34 5.68
C LYS A 42 7.58 -4.83 5.37
N PRO A 43 8.67 -4.14 5.78
CA PRO A 43 8.76 -2.68 5.61
C PRO A 43 8.62 -2.19 4.16
N ASN A 44 9.00 -3.02 3.17
CA ASN A 44 8.95 -2.68 1.77
C ASN A 44 7.53 -2.69 1.16
N VAL A 45 6.56 -3.36 1.78
CA VAL A 45 5.17 -3.38 1.28
C VAL A 45 4.32 -2.26 1.88
N CYS A 46 4.71 -1.72 3.05
CA CYS A 46 3.98 -0.65 3.73
C CYS A 46 3.72 0.59 2.84
N PRO A 47 4.67 1.08 2.03
CA PRO A 47 4.41 2.22 1.14
C PRO A 47 3.27 2.00 0.15
N VAL A 48 3.06 0.78 -0.33
CA VAL A 48 1.97 0.44 -1.25
C VAL A 48 0.62 0.56 -0.55
N MET A 49 0.53 0.06 0.69
CA MET A 49 -0.68 0.15 1.50
C MET A 49 -0.98 1.60 1.91
N ILE A 50 0.03 2.36 2.33
CA ILE A 50 -0.13 3.78 2.69
C ILE A 50 -0.60 4.59 1.48
N ASP A 51 -0.03 4.37 0.30
CA ASP A 51 -0.48 5.04 -0.93
C ASP A 51 -1.97 4.76 -1.23
N PHE A 52 -2.40 3.50 -1.08
CA PHE A 52 -3.81 3.13 -1.23
C PHE A 52 -4.71 3.85 -0.20
N LEU A 53 -4.33 3.83 1.08
CA LEU A 53 -5.09 4.47 2.16
C LEU A 53 -5.21 5.98 1.97
N VAL A 54 -4.16 6.64 1.49
CA VAL A 54 -4.23 8.07 1.14
C VAL A 54 -5.15 8.30 -0.06
N ARG A 55 -5.01 7.52 -1.15
CA ARG A 55 -5.86 7.67 -2.35
C ARG A 55 -7.35 7.43 -2.08
N LYS A 56 -7.68 6.59 -1.10
CA LYS A 56 -9.05 6.29 -0.69
C LYS A 56 -9.56 7.20 0.44
N GLY A 57 -8.73 8.12 0.96
CA GLY A 57 -9.14 9.09 1.98
C GLY A 57 -9.22 8.52 3.41
N PHE A 58 -8.59 7.38 3.68
CA PHE A 58 -8.44 6.86 5.05
C PHE A 58 -7.33 7.60 5.81
N ILE A 59 -6.28 7.99 5.10
CA ILE A 59 -5.23 8.87 5.60
C ILE A 59 -5.39 10.22 4.92
N THR A 60 -5.52 11.28 5.71
CA THR A 60 -5.86 12.64 5.31
C THR A 60 -5.02 13.62 6.10
N LYS A 61 -4.93 14.87 5.61
CA LYS A 61 -4.24 15.94 6.35
C LYS A 61 -4.92 16.29 7.68
N GLU A 62 -6.20 15.93 7.85
CA GLU A 62 -6.97 16.19 9.07
C GLU A 62 -6.74 15.14 10.17
N ASN A 63 -6.27 13.94 9.82
CA ASN A 63 -6.11 12.83 10.76
C ASN A 63 -4.68 12.28 10.89
N GLU A 64 -3.73 12.81 10.11
CA GLU A 64 -2.33 12.41 10.13
C GLU A 64 -1.42 13.64 10.09
N ASP A 65 -0.68 13.87 11.18
CA ASP A 65 0.20 15.03 11.33
C ASP A 65 1.38 14.98 10.34
N ASP A 66 1.87 13.77 10.02
CA ASP A 66 2.99 13.56 9.09
C ASP A 66 2.55 13.46 7.61
N PHE A 67 1.30 13.82 7.30
CA PHE A 67 0.71 13.62 5.97
C PHE A 67 1.56 14.20 4.83
N GLU A 68 2.08 15.41 5.00
CA GLU A 68 2.93 16.04 3.98
C GLU A 68 4.25 15.30 3.76
N GLU A 69 4.86 14.79 4.84
CA GLU A 69 6.10 14.03 4.76
C GLU A 69 5.87 12.67 4.08
N ILE A 70 4.77 12.01 4.43
CA ILE A 70 4.33 10.76 3.80
C ILE A 70 4.16 10.98 2.29
N GLN A 71 3.44 12.02 1.86
CA GLN A 71 3.26 12.33 0.44
C GLN A 71 4.60 12.55 -0.29
N LYS A 72 5.50 13.34 0.30
CA LYS A 72 6.84 13.61 -0.26
C LYS A 72 7.66 12.33 -0.40
N LYS A 73 7.59 11.43 0.58
CA LYS A 73 8.33 10.15 0.57
C LYS A 73 7.75 9.14 -0.42
N LEU A 74 6.42 9.07 -0.56
CA LEU A 74 5.76 8.18 -1.51
C LEU A 74 6.03 8.58 -2.97
N ARG A 75 6.09 9.89 -3.24
CA ARG A 75 6.30 10.45 -4.58
C ARG A 75 7.68 11.08 -4.72
N ARG A 76 8.71 10.41 -4.19
CA ARG A 76 10.07 10.94 -4.22
C ARG A 76 10.54 11.09 -5.67
N GLU A 77 10.92 12.31 -6.05
CA GLU A 77 11.66 12.54 -7.28
C GLU A 77 13.03 11.87 -7.15
N ILE A 78 13.29 10.89 -8.00
CA ILE A 78 14.60 10.25 -8.06
C ILE A 78 15.45 11.12 -8.98
N PRO A 79 16.63 11.61 -8.54
CA PRO A 79 17.48 12.50 -9.33
C PRO A 79 18.27 11.69 -10.37
N VAL A 80 17.56 10.91 -11.19
CA VAL A 80 18.09 10.16 -12.32
C VAL A 80 17.15 10.35 -13.49
N PRO A 81 17.64 10.35 -14.74
CA PRO A 81 16.79 10.39 -15.92
C PRO A 81 15.79 9.23 -15.87
N MET A 82 14.50 9.56 -15.86
CA MET A 82 13.40 8.58 -15.91
C MET A 82 12.94 8.32 -17.37
N GLU A 83 13.54 9.05 -18.32
CA GLU A 83 13.35 8.85 -19.76
C GLU A 83 14.40 7.87 -20.29
N SER A 84 13.98 6.96 -21.17
CA SER A 84 14.92 6.14 -21.93
C SER A 84 15.64 7.00 -22.97
N ASP A 85 16.93 6.77 -23.21
CA ASP A 85 17.72 7.41 -24.28
C ASP A 85 17.27 7.02 -25.72
N VAL A 86 16.00 6.68 -25.91
CA VAL A 86 15.43 6.20 -27.18
C VAL A 86 14.53 7.27 -27.79
#